data_AF-A0A7S6ZRV1-F1
#
_entry.id   AF-A0A7S6ZRV1-F1
#
_cell.length_a   1.000
_cell.length_b   1.000
_cell.length_c   1.000
_cell.angle_alpha   90.00
_cell.angle_beta   90.00
_cell.angle_gamma   90.00
#
_symmetry.space_group_name_H-M   'P 1'
#
loop_
_entity.id
_entity.type
_entity.pdbx_description
1 polymer ?
#
loop_
_entity_poly.entity_id
_entity_poly.type
_entity_poly.pdbx_seq_one_letter_code
_entity_poly.pdbx_strand_id
1 'polypeptide(L)'
;MKTQTTLAVALAAAIGLGAAIAPSAAQAQDKTHSHAEHEQAKPETAAAQAHGSHAQDTHAHDTQKRDTHAHADHHPEAAVMPIPADHVKWEPDAPLMEGMRRMREAMAGLHHHQMGHLNDTQVDQLATQVDEAAAYMFANCKLEAEPDVALHGVLARLMAGAEALHADPADPAPVADMSAALADYPRLFDDPEFSDAKTGGEHVAH
;
A
#
# COMPACT_ATOMS: atom_id res chain seq x y z
N MET A 1 14.70 -7.34 -59.28
CA MET A 1 16.09 -6.91 -58.98
C MET A 1 16.07 -6.35 -57.57
N LYS A 2 16.68 -7.06 -56.61
CA LYS A 2 16.71 -6.69 -55.18
C LYS A 2 17.97 -5.85 -54.94
N THR A 3 17.82 -4.65 -54.39
CA THR A 3 18.92 -3.88 -53.82
C THR A 3 18.90 -4.02 -52.31
N GLN A 4 19.87 -4.78 -51.79
CA GLN A 4 20.25 -4.81 -50.38
C GLN A 4 20.98 -3.50 -50.04
N THR A 5 20.72 -2.96 -48.85
CA THR A 5 21.54 -1.93 -48.23
C THR A 5 21.95 -2.43 -46.85
N THR A 6 23.24 -2.73 -46.70
CA THR A 6 23.95 -2.97 -45.45
C THR A 6 24.65 -1.67 -45.01
N LEU A 7 24.69 -1.39 -43.71
CA LEU A 7 25.79 -0.78 -42.91
C LEU A 7 25.21 -0.50 -41.51
N ALA A 8 25.56 -1.26 -40.46
CA ALA A 8 26.79 -1.27 -39.64
C ALA A 8 26.88 -0.14 -38.59
N VAL A 9 26.58 -0.53 -37.34
CA VAL A 9 27.28 -0.28 -36.06
C VAL A 9 27.83 1.14 -35.75
N ALA A 10 27.37 1.69 -34.63
CA ALA A 10 28.20 2.53 -33.76
C ALA A 10 27.92 2.22 -32.27
N LEU A 11 28.95 1.69 -31.62
CA LEU A 11 29.08 1.42 -30.19
C LEU A 11 29.54 2.71 -29.50
N ALA A 12 28.91 3.11 -28.39
CA ALA A 12 29.46 4.12 -27.49
C ALA A 12 29.19 3.69 -26.04
N ALA A 13 30.22 3.11 -25.43
CA ALA A 13 30.32 2.91 -23.99
C ALA A 13 30.81 4.21 -23.34
N ALA A 14 30.09 4.71 -22.33
CA ALA A 14 30.57 5.77 -21.46
C ALA A 14 30.79 5.21 -20.06
N ILE A 15 32.06 5.27 -19.65
CA ILE A 15 32.61 4.90 -18.35
C ILE A 15 32.29 6.03 -17.37
N GLY A 16 31.75 5.68 -16.20
CA GLY A 16 31.66 6.56 -15.03
C GLY A 16 32.24 5.89 -13.79
N LEU A 17 33.52 6.18 -13.50
CA LEU A 17 34.10 6.16 -12.13
C LEU A 17 33.24 7.10 -11.27
N GLY A 18 32.79 6.81 -10.04
CA GLY A 18 33.44 6.09 -8.96
C GLY A 18 33.70 7.09 -7.82
N ALA A 19 32.99 6.96 -6.69
CA ALA A 19 33.43 7.41 -5.36
C ALA A 19 32.41 6.95 -4.30
N ALA A 20 32.73 5.85 -3.63
CA ALA A 20 32.09 5.46 -2.38
C ALA A 20 32.58 6.38 -1.25
N ILE A 21 31.66 6.89 -0.43
CA ILE A 21 31.97 7.56 0.83
C ILE A 21 31.39 6.68 1.95
N ALA A 22 32.28 6.20 2.80
CA ALA A 22 31.99 5.35 3.96
C ALA A 22 31.42 6.18 5.14
N PRO A 23 30.92 5.54 6.21
CA PRO A 23 30.05 6.16 7.22
C PRO A 23 30.84 6.89 8.30
N SER A 24 30.27 7.99 8.81
CA SER A 24 30.80 8.73 9.94
C SER A 24 30.38 8.07 11.26
N ALA A 25 31.36 7.82 12.11
CA ALA A 25 31.23 7.18 13.41
C ALA A 25 30.64 8.12 14.47
N ALA A 26 29.92 7.48 15.38
CA ALA A 26 29.62 7.85 16.77
C ALA A 26 30.35 9.06 17.37
N GLN A 27 29.58 9.99 17.94
CA GLN A 27 30.05 10.84 19.02
C GLN A 27 29.17 10.61 20.25
N ALA A 28 29.73 9.85 21.20
CA ALA A 28 29.32 9.84 22.58
C ALA A 28 29.67 11.20 23.21
N GLN A 29 28.72 11.78 23.96
CA GLN A 29 29.01 12.86 24.90
C GLN A 29 28.66 12.39 26.30
N ASP A 30 29.70 11.98 27.02
CA ASP A 30 29.76 12.01 28.47
C ASP A 30 30.34 13.39 28.86
N LYS A 31 29.61 14.15 29.66
CA LYS A 31 30.23 14.93 30.74
C LYS A 31 29.20 15.29 31.82
N THR A 32 29.55 14.78 32.98
CA THR A 32 28.95 14.85 34.31
C THR A 32 29.24 16.16 35.06
N HIS A 33 28.53 16.29 36.20
CA HIS A 33 28.72 17.18 37.37
C HIS A 33 28.02 18.55 37.35
N SER A 34 27.33 19.02 38.40
CA SER A 34 27.17 18.54 39.79
C SER A 34 26.06 19.30 40.55
N HIS A 35 25.44 18.60 41.51
CA HIS A 35 25.00 19.00 42.86
C HIS A 35 24.06 20.21 43.08
N ALA A 36 22.93 19.95 43.73
CA ALA A 36 22.76 20.28 45.16
C ALA A 36 21.47 19.66 45.72
N GLU A 37 21.63 18.74 46.66
CA GLU A 37 20.60 18.27 47.61
C GLU A 37 20.34 19.32 48.70
N HIS A 38 19.11 19.37 49.19
CA HIS A 38 18.68 19.67 50.56
C HIS A 38 17.24 19.16 50.66
N GLU A 39 16.71 18.53 51.70
CA GLU A 39 17.14 17.93 52.96
C GLU A 39 15.83 17.29 53.49
N GLN A 40 15.91 16.15 54.17
CA GLN A 40 14.79 15.41 54.74
C GLN A 40 14.19 16.10 55.97
N ALA A 41 12.87 15.96 56.18
CA ALA A 41 12.29 15.85 57.52
C ALA A 41 10.89 15.21 57.50
N LYS A 42 10.74 14.06 58.19
CA LYS A 42 9.48 13.54 58.75
C LYS A 42 9.15 14.27 60.06
N PRO A 43 7.89 14.28 60.50
CA PRO A 43 7.53 13.42 61.64
C PRO A 43 6.15 12.74 61.52
N GLU A 44 5.94 11.75 62.38
CA GLU A 44 4.77 10.88 62.47
C GLU A 44 3.59 11.48 63.28
N THR A 45 2.37 11.02 62.92
CA THR A 45 1.16 10.71 63.71
C THR A 45 0.74 11.54 64.94
N ALA A 46 -0.46 12.17 64.89
CA ALA A 46 -1.70 11.66 65.49
C ALA A 46 -2.84 12.71 65.58
N ALA A 47 -4.06 12.22 65.32
CA ALA A 47 -5.38 12.63 65.83
C ALA A 47 -6.24 13.72 65.13
N ALA A 48 -7.52 13.32 65.03
CA ALA A 48 -8.77 14.10 65.02
C ALA A 48 -9.50 14.35 63.68
N GLN A 49 -10.71 13.79 63.66
CA GLN A 49 -11.78 13.87 62.66
C GLN A 49 -12.44 15.26 62.64
N ALA A 50 -12.87 15.76 61.47
CA ALA A 50 -14.17 16.43 61.26
C ALA A 50 -14.38 16.83 59.79
N HIS A 51 -15.66 16.84 59.40
CA HIS A 51 -16.25 17.10 58.08
C HIS A 51 -16.02 18.52 57.55
N GLY A 52 -15.94 18.68 56.22
CA GLY A 52 -16.05 19.98 55.56
C GLY A 52 -15.76 19.93 54.06
N SER A 53 -16.68 20.49 53.28
CA SER A 53 -16.84 20.38 51.83
C SER A 53 -15.89 21.23 50.97
N HIS A 54 -15.72 20.79 49.70
CA HIS A 54 -15.45 21.55 48.46
C HIS A 54 -14.43 22.72 48.43
N ALA A 55 -13.33 22.55 47.69
CA ALA A 55 -13.00 23.30 46.46
C ALA A 55 -11.69 22.80 45.83
N GLN A 56 -11.52 23.09 44.54
CA GLN A 56 -10.71 22.43 43.50
C GLN A 56 -9.22 22.84 43.47
N ASP A 57 -8.51 22.26 42.48
CA ASP A 57 -7.13 22.49 42.00
C ASP A 57 -6.06 21.63 42.71
N THR A 58 -5.25 20.78 42.06
CA THR A 58 -4.68 20.79 40.70
C THR A 58 -3.96 19.46 40.40
N HIS A 59 -3.81 19.16 39.09
CA HIS A 59 -2.76 18.37 38.43
C HIS A 59 -2.38 16.98 38.96
N ALA A 60 -2.76 15.93 38.20
CA ALA A 60 -1.95 14.72 38.09
C ALA A 60 -2.23 13.94 36.79
N HIS A 61 -1.14 13.78 36.02
CA HIS A 61 -0.82 12.75 35.05
C HIS A 61 -1.72 12.55 33.82
N ASP A 62 -1.35 13.30 32.79
CA ASP A 62 -1.49 12.94 31.37
C ASP A 62 -0.76 11.62 31.11
N THR A 63 -1.48 10.49 31.19
CA THR A 63 -1.05 9.27 30.51
C THR A 63 -1.34 9.47 29.04
N GLN A 64 -0.33 9.96 28.32
CA GLN A 64 -0.29 10.03 26.87
C GLN A 64 -0.39 8.61 26.30
N LYS A 65 -1.62 8.11 26.20
CA LYS A 65 -1.97 7.00 25.34
C LYS A 65 -1.64 7.50 23.94
N ARG A 66 -0.58 6.96 23.34
CA ARG A 66 -0.33 7.15 21.92
C ARG A 66 -1.62 6.77 21.20
N ASP A 67 -2.27 7.76 20.61
CA ASP A 67 -3.27 7.57 19.58
C ASP A 67 -2.59 6.90 18.39
N THR A 68 -2.46 5.58 18.47
CA THR A 68 -2.47 4.77 17.26
C THR A 68 -3.86 4.98 16.68
N HIS A 69 -3.96 5.85 15.67
CA HIS A 69 -5.09 5.87 14.77
C HIS A 69 -5.16 4.49 14.11
N ALA A 70 -5.84 3.57 14.79
CA ALA A 70 -6.35 2.37 14.18
C ALA A 70 -7.42 2.87 13.21
N HIS A 71 -7.09 2.88 11.92
CA HIS A 71 -8.07 2.88 10.84
C HIS A 71 -8.69 1.48 10.77
N ALA A 72 -9.29 1.04 11.88
CA ALA A 72 -10.17 -0.09 11.89
C ALA A 72 -11.58 0.48 11.78
N ASP A 73 -12.34 -0.08 10.85
CA ASP A 73 -13.76 0.15 10.62
C ASP A 73 -14.12 1.32 9.71
N HIS A 74 -14.64 0.92 8.54
CA HIS A 74 -15.32 1.69 7.49
C HIS A 74 -14.50 2.00 6.23
N HIS A 75 -13.94 0.97 5.58
CA HIS A 75 -14.24 0.89 4.14
C HIS A 75 -15.73 0.55 4.05
N PRO A 76 -16.63 1.50 3.68
CA PRO A 76 -17.98 1.11 3.34
C PRO A 76 -17.83 0.03 2.30
N GLU A 77 -18.47 -1.13 2.52
CA GLU A 77 -18.49 -2.22 1.55
C GLU A 77 -18.66 -1.60 0.18
N ALA A 78 -17.58 -1.66 -0.63
CA ALA A 78 -17.45 -0.81 -1.79
C ALA A 78 -18.65 -1.10 -2.67
N ALA A 79 -19.62 -0.18 -2.68
CA ALA A 79 -20.89 -0.43 -3.34
C ALA A 79 -20.55 -0.75 -4.79
N VAL A 80 -20.84 -1.98 -5.21
CA VAL A 80 -20.58 -2.44 -6.57
C VAL A 80 -21.46 -1.59 -7.46
N MET A 81 -20.89 -0.52 -8.01
CA MET A 81 -21.58 0.33 -8.96
C MET A 81 -21.69 -0.47 -10.26
N PRO A 82 -22.90 -0.84 -10.69
CA PRO A 82 -23.05 -1.58 -11.94
C PRO A 82 -22.58 -0.68 -13.09
N ILE A 83 -21.67 -1.21 -13.91
CA ILE A 83 -21.24 -0.54 -15.14
C ILE A 83 -22.42 -0.59 -16.13
N PRO A 84 -22.95 0.57 -16.58
CA PRO A 84 -24.03 0.60 -17.57
C PRO A 84 -23.63 -0.14 -18.85
N ALA A 85 -24.60 -0.78 -19.50
CA ALA A 85 -24.34 -1.55 -20.73
C ALA A 85 -23.92 -0.66 -21.92
N ASP A 86 -24.30 0.62 -21.87
CA ASP A 86 -23.99 1.67 -22.84
C ASP A 86 -22.81 2.56 -22.41
N HIS A 87 -22.07 2.15 -21.39
CA HIS A 87 -20.88 2.87 -20.93
C HIS A 87 -19.87 3.07 -22.08
N VAL A 88 -19.42 4.31 -22.25
CA VAL A 88 -18.32 4.65 -23.15
C VAL A 88 -17.04 4.64 -22.35
N LYS A 89 -16.12 3.74 -22.70
CA LYS A 89 -14.85 3.58 -22.00
C LYS A 89 -14.06 4.89 -21.94
N TRP A 90 -13.46 5.17 -20.79
CA TRP A 90 -12.57 6.31 -20.62
C TRP A 90 -11.15 5.99 -21.08
N GLU A 91 -10.43 6.99 -21.59
CA GLU A 91 -9.00 6.86 -21.88
C GLU A 91 -8.21 6.88 -20.56
N PRO A 92 -7.40 5.84 -20.27
CA PRO A 92 -6.54 5.85 -19.10
C PRO A 92 -5.33 6.76 -19.32
N ASP A 93 -4.76 7.28 -18.24
CA ASP A 93 -3.46 7.93 -18.31
C ASP A 93 -2.29 6.93 -18.15
N ALA A 94 -1.07 7.40 -18.40
CA ALA A 94 0.10 6.52 -18.35
C ALA A 94 0.35 5.90 -16.95
N PRO A 95 0.23 6.64 -15.84
CA PRO A 95 0.32 6.04 -14.50
C PRO A 95 -0.75 4.97 -14.23
N LEU A 96 -1.99 5.17 -14.68
CA LEU A 96 -3.05 4.16 -14.54
C LEU A 96 -2.70 2.87 -15.30
N MET A 97 -2.30 2.98 -16.57
CA MET A 97 -1.91 1.81 -17.37
C MET A 97 -0.76 1.02 -16.72
N GLU A 98 0.23 1.72 -16.18
CA GLU A 98 1.35 1.11 -15.46
C GLU A 98 0.90 0.44 -14.16
N GLY A 99 0.12 1.13 -13.33
CA GLY A 99 -0.40 0.58 -12.08
C GLY A 99 -1.25 -0.66 -12.29
N MET A 100 -2.11 -0.66 -13.31
CA MET A 100 -2.96 -1.81 -13.64
C MET A 100 -2.19 -2.99 -14.23
N ARG A 101 -1.07 -2.76 -14.91
CA ARG A 101 -0.15 -3.83 -15.32
C ARG A 101 0.43 -4.54 -14.09
N ARG A 102 0.96 -3.78 -13.12
CA ARG A 102 1.49 -4.33 -11.86
C ARG A 102 0.41 -5.06 -11.07
N MET A 103 -0.78 -4.47 -10.98
CA MET A 103 -1.95 -5.09 -10.33
C MET A 103 -2.28 -6.44 -10.96
N ARG A 104 -2.29 -6.53 -12.29
CA ARG A 104 -2.56 -7.77 -13.02
C ARG A 104 -1.48 -8.83 -12.77
N GLU A 105 -0.21 -8.44 -12.68
CA GLU A 105 0.90 -9.35 -12.37
C GLU A 105 0.77 -9.93 -10.96
N ALA A 106 0.50 -9.10 -9.95
CA ALA A 106 0.25 -9.57 -8.59
C ALA A 106 -0.96 -10.51 -8.52
N MET A 107 -2.06 -10.17 -9.20
CA MET A 107 -3.26 -11.01 -9.26
C MET A 107 -3.05 -12.33 -10.00
N ALA A 108 -2.21 -12.35 -11.05
CA ALA A 108 -1.82 -13.59 -11.71
C ALA A 108 -1.07 -14.53 -10.75
N GLY A 109 -0.20 -13.96 -9.90
CA GLY A 109 0.42 -14.69 -8.79
C GLY A 109 -0.62 -15.25 -7.81
N LEU A 110 -1.52 -14.41 -7.31
CA LEU A 110 -2.55 -14.80 -6.33
C LEU A 110 -3.50 -15.88 -6.83
N HIS A 111 -3.71 -16.00 -8.15
CA HIS A 111 -4.51 -17.10 -8.71
C HIS A 111 -3.95 -18.48 -8.37
N HIS A 112 -2.64 -18.58 -8.11
CA HIS A 112 -2.00 -19.81 -7.63
C HIS A 112 -2.34 -20.17 -6.18
N HIS A 113 -2.87 -19.22 -5.39
CA HIS A 113 -3.29 -19.46 -4.01
C HIS A 113 -4.47 -20.45 -3.95
N GLN A 114 -5.45 -20.27 -4.83
CA GLN A 114 -6.63 -21.16 -4.92
C GLN A 114 -6.27 -22.60 -5.30
N MET A 115 -5.08 -22.82 -5.87
CA MET A 115 -4.54 -24.14 -6.22
C MET A 115 -3.64 -24.73 -5.13
N GLY A 116 -3.43 -24.04 -4.00
CA GLY A 116 -2.55 -24.48 -2.92
C GLY A 116 -1.07 -24.47 -3.28
N HIS A 117 -0.67 -23.69 -4.30
CA HIS A 117 0.72 -23.64 -4.78
C HIS A 117 1.57 -22.56 -4.10
N LEU A 118 0.95 -21.71 -3.27
CA LEU A 118 1.62 -20.64 -2.53
C LEU A 118 1.64 -20.97 -1.03
N ASN A 119 2.72 -20.59 -0.36
CA ASN A 119 2.74 -20.50 1.10
C ASN A 119 2.35 -19.10 1.58
N ASP A 120 2.07 -18.98 2.88
CA ASP A 120 1.59 -17.75 3.52
C ASP A 120 2.48 -16.53 3.24
N THR A 121 3.81 -16.70 3.26
CA THR A 121 4.75 -15.59 2.94
C THR A 121 4.64 -15.14 1.50
N GLN A 122 4.42 -16.06 0.55
CA GLN A 122 4.22 -15.69 -0.85
C GLN A 122 2.87 -14.97 -1.06
N VAL A 123 1.83 -15.39 -0.35
CA VAL A 123 0.52 -14.72 -0.37
C VAL A 123 0.63 -13.30 0.17
N ASP A 124 1.26 -13.12 1.33
CA ASP A 124 1.50 -11.81 1.95
C ASP A 124 2.33 -10.88 1.05
N GLN A 125 3.36 -11.40 0.38
CA GLN A 125 4.17 -10.66 -0.59
C GLN A 125 3.37 -10.21 -1.82
N LEU A 126 2.44 -11.03 -2.29
CA LEU A 126 1.59 -10.67 -3.44
C LEU A 126 0.48 -9.69 -3.04
N ALA A 127 -0.09 -9.83 -1.84
CA ALA A 127 -1.01 -8.83 -1.27
C ALA A 127 -0.33 -7.46 -1.10
N THR A 128 0.93 -7.45 -0.63
CA THR A 128 1.74 -6.22 -0.57
C THR A 128 1.90 -5.57 -1.96
N GLN A 129 2.11 -6.37 -3.01
CA GLN A 129 2.23 -5.85 -4.39
C GLN A 129 0.92 -5.24 -4.90
N VAL A 130 -0.24 -5.75 -4.48
CA VAL A 130 -1.55 -5.14 -4.76
C VAL A 130 -1.64 -3.75 -4.12
N ASP A 131 -1.26 -3.63 -2.85
CA ASP A 131 -1.26 -2.36 -2.12
C ASP A 131 -0.27 -1.35 -2.72
N GLU A 132 0.94 -1.78 -3.09
CA GLU A 132 1.94 -0.94 -3.74
C GLU A 132 1.48 -0.44 -5.11
N ALA A 133 0.81 -1.29 -5.89
CA ALA A 133 0.23 -0.88 -7.17
C ALA A 133 -0.87 0.17 -6.99
N ALA A 134 -1.76 -0.02 -6.01
CA ALA A 134 -2.80 0.96 -5.66
C ALA A 134 -2.19 2.29 -5.18
N ALA A 135 -1.22 2.23 -4.25
CA ALA A 135 -0.53 3.41 -3.74
C ALA A 135 0.20 4.19 -4.84
N TYR A 136 0.81 3.48 -5.80
CA TYR A 136 1.39 4.10 -6.98
C TYR A 136 0.35 4.87 -7.79
N MET A 137 -0.83 4.28 -8.05
CA MET A 137 -1.89 4.94 -8.80
C MET A 137 -2.40 6.19 -8.07
N PHE A 138 -2.68 6.12 -6.77
CA PHE A 138 -3.11 7.30 -5.99
C PHE A 138 -2.09 8.43 -6.00
N ALA A 139 -0.80 8.09 -6.03
CA ALA A 139 0.26 9.09 -6.02
C ALA A 139 0.52 9.73 -7.40
N ASN A 140 0.18 9.05 -8.51
CA ASN A 140 0.67 9.44 -9.84
C ASN A 140 -0.43 9.69 -10.87
N CYS A 141 -1.62 9.08 -10.76
CA CYS A 141 -2.70 9.25 -11.72
C CYS A 141 -3.28 10.66 -11.67
N LYS A 142 -3.78 11.11 -12.82
CA LYS A 142 -4.32 12.45 -13.10
C LYS A 142 -5.59 12.34 -13.93
N LEU A 143 -6.49 11.46 -13.49
CA LEU A 143 -7.79 11.29 -14.11
C LEU A 143 -8.70 12.45 -13.78
N GLU A 144 -9.66 12.70 -14.68
CA GLU A 144 -10.82 13.54 -14.36
C GLU A 144 -11.66 12.90 -13.25
N ALA A 145 -12.46 13.70 -12.54
CA ALA A 145 -13.15 13.25 -11.33
C ALA A 145 -14.07 12.02 -11.54
N GLU A 146 -14.76 11.94 -12.68
CA GLU A 146 -15.70 10.84 -12.96
C GLU A 146 -15.00 9.48 -13.17
N PRO A 147 -14.01 9.33 -14.09
CA PRO A 147 -13.25 8.09 -14.20
C PRO A 147 -12.48 7.75 -12.91
N ASP A 148 -12.01 8.74 -12.17
CA ASP A 148 -11.33 8.51 -10.89
C ASP A 148 -12.25 7.89 -9.82
N VAL A 149 -13.50 8.35 -9.70
CA VAL A 149 -14.49 7.74 -8.79
C VAL A 149 -14.79 6.29 -9.19
N ALA A 150 -14.90 6.01 -10.49
CA ALA A 150 -15.10 4.64 -10.98
C ALA A 150 -13.89 3.74 -10.66
N LEU A 151 -12.67 4.25 -10.86
CA LEU A 151 -11.43 3.55 -10.52
C LEU A 151 -11.35 3.24 -9.02
N HIS A 152 -11.71 4.19 -8.16
CA HIS A 152 -11.71 3.99 -6.71
C HIS A 152 -12.58 2.80 -6.27
N GLY A 153 -13.72 2.55 -6.94
CA GLY A 153 -14.55 1.39 -6.65
C GLY A 153 -13.86 0.05 -6.94
N VAL A 154 -13.05 -0.01 -8.01
CA VAL A 154 -12.22 -1.18 -8.34
C VAL A 154 -11.09 -1.35 -7.33
N LEU A 155 -10.35 -0.27 -7.04
CA LEU A 155 -9.21 -0.32 -6.13
C LEU A 155 -9.61 -0.64 -4.70
N ALA A 156 -10.74 -0.14 -4.21
CA ALA A 156 -11.23 -0.43 -2.87
C ALA A 156 -11.48 -1.94 -2.65
N ARG A 157 -12.04 -2.64 -3.65
CA ARG A 157 -12.27 -4.09 -3.55
C ARG A 157 -10.96 -4.88 -3.61
N LEU A 158 -10.02 -4.46 -4.45
CA LEU A 158 -8.69 -5.06 -4.52
C LEU A 158 -7.92 -4.91 -3.20
N MET A 159 -7.91 -3.71 -2.63
CA MET A 159 -7.25 -3.43 -1.35
C MET A 159 -7.93 -4.12 -0.17
N ALA A 160 -9.27 -4.20 -0.15
CA ALA A 160 -9.99 -4.96 0.89
C ALA A 160 -9.64 -6.45 0.84
N GLY A 161 -9.48 -7.02 -0.37
CA GLY A 161 -9.00 -8.39 -0.53
C GLY A 161 -7.55 -8.58 -0.11
N ALA A 162 -6.66 -7.62 -0.41
CA ALA A 162 -5.28 -7.65 0.06
C ALA A 162 -5.20 -7.59 1.59
N GLU A 163 -5.98 -6.71 2.23
CA GLU A 163 -6.10 -6.64 3.70
C GLU A 163 -6.56 -7.97 4.30
N ALA A 164 -7.56 -8.62 3.70
CA ALA A 164 -8.02 -9.93 4.15
C ALA A 164 -6.93 -11.01 4.02
N LEU A 165 -6.14 -10.98 2.94
CA LEU A 165 -5.00 -11.90 2.75
C LEU A 165 -3.85 -11.62 3.73
N HIS A 166 -3.62 -10.36 4.11
CA HIS A 166 -2.67 -10.03 5.18
C HIS A 166 -3.13 -10.54 6.55
N ALA A 167 -4.44 -10.50 6.81
CA ALA A 167 -5.02 -10.95 8.07
C ALA A 167 -5.04 -12.48 8.20
N ASP A 168 -5.35 -13.19 7.11
CA ASP A 168 -5.33 -14.66 7.04
C ASP A 168 -4.79 -15.15 5.68
N PRO A 169 -3.46 -15.26 5.54
CA PRO A 169 -2.84 -15.64 4.27
C PRO A 169 -3.09 -17.09 3.87
N ALA A 170 -3.66 -17.92 4.75
CA ALA A 170 -4.07 -19.28 4.44
C ALA A 170 -5.47 -19.37 3.82
N ASP A 171 -6.27 -18.29 3.88
CA ASP A 171 -7.60 -18.23 3.29
C ASP A 171 -7.55 -17.72 1.83
N PRO A 172 -7.86 -18.55 0.82
CA PRO A 172 -7.88 -18.12 -0.57
C PRO A 172 -9.18 -17.45 -0.99
N ALA A 173 -10.21 -17.40 -0.12
CA ALA A 173 -11.52 -16.86 -0.46
C ALA A 173 -11.50 -15.43 -1.02
N PRO A 174 -10.68 -14.48 -0.51
CA PRO A 174 -10.66 -13.10 -1.00
C PRO A 174 -10.27 -12.97 -2.48
N VAL A 175 -9.44 -13.89 -3.00
CA VAL A 175 -8.89 -13.83 -4.37
C VAL A 175 -9.99 -13.81 -5.44
N ALA A 176 -11.14 -14.43 -5.17
CA ALA A 176 -12.25 -14.47 -6.12
C ALA A 176 -12.88 -13.08 -6.34
N ASP A 177 -13.13 -12.32 -5.27
CA ASP A 177 -13.68 -10.97 -5.40
C ASP A 177 -12.66 -10.00 -6.01
N MET A 178 -11.39 -10.11 -5.61
CA MET A 178 -10.29 -9.34 -6.21
C MET A 178 -10.21 -9.55 -7.72
N SER A 179 -10.34 -10.81 -8.18
CA SER A 179 -10.36 -11.13 -9.61
C SER A 179 -11.57 -10.53 -10.33
N ALA A 180 -12.74 -10.53 -9.68
CA ALA A 180 -13.94 -9.91 -10.23
C ALA A 180 -13.81 -8.37 -10.32
N ALA A 181 -13.24 -7.73 -9.30
CA ALA A 181 -12.94 -6.30 -9.31
C ALA A 181 -11.95 -5.93 -10.42
N LEU A 182 -10.86 -6.68 -10.57
CA LEU A 182 -9.88 -6.46 -11.64
C LEU A 182 -10.51 -6.61 -13.04
N ALA A 183 -11.50 -7.49 -13.19
CA ALA A 183 -12.21 -7.69 -14.45
C ALA A 183 -13.13 -6.52 -14.85
N ASP A 184 -13.45 -5.61 -13.92
CA ASP A 184 -14.21 -4.40 -14.21
C ASP A 184 -13.35 -3.31 -14.89
N TYR A 185 -12.03 -3.28 -14.66
CA TYR A 185 -11.14 -2.30 -15.28
C TYR A 185 -11.25 -2.22 -16.82
N PRO A 186 -11.11 -3.31 -17.60
CA PRO A 186 -11.22 -3.24 -19.06
C PRO A 186 -12.64 -2.97 -19.56
N ARG A 187 -13.65 -2.99 -18.68
CA ARG A 187 -15.02 -2.55 -18.99
C ARG A 187 -15.17 -1.05 -18.82
N LEU A 188 -14.42 -0.44 -17.90
CA LEU A 188 -14.44 0.99 -17.60
C LEU A 188 -13.49 1.79 -18.50
N PHE A 189 -12.29 1.26 -18.76
CA PHE A 189 -11.20 1.97 -19.43
C PHE A 189 -10.80 1.30 -20.75
N ASP A 190 -10.43 2.13 -21.74
CA ASP A 190 -9.92 1.69 -23.03
C ASP A 190 -8.40 1.52 -22.98
N ASP A 191 -7.97 0.42 -22.36
CA ASP A 191 -6.57 0.00 -22.28
C ASP A 191 -6.36 -1.26 -23.16
N PRO A 192 -5.83 -1.10 -24.39
CA PRO A 192 -5.62 -2.21 -25.30
C PRO A 192 -4.60 -3.23 -24.76
N GLU A 193 -3.52 -2.77 -24.13
CA GLU A 193 -2.48 -3.66 -23.59
C GLU A 193 -3.02 -4.52 -22.44
N PHE A 194 -3.96 -3.99 -21.66
CA PHE A 194 -4.65 -4.77 -20.64
C PHE A 194 -5.65 -5.78 -21.23
N SER A 195 -6.33 -5.40 -22.31
CA SER A 195 -7.35 -6.23 -22.96
C SER A 195 -6.74 -7.40 -23.74
N ASP A 196 -5.62 -7.17 -24.44
CA ASP A 196 -4.92 -8.18 -25.26
C ASP A 196 -4.17 -9.22 -24.41
N ALA A 197 -3.81 -8.88 -23.17
CA ALA A 197 -3.20 -9.84 -22.25
C ALA A 197 -4.12 -11.04 -21.94
N LYS A 198 -5.45 -10.92 -22.10
CA LYS A 198 -6.39 -12.05 -21.96
C LYS A 198 -6.41 -12.98 -23.17
N THR A 199 -6.03 -12.51 -24.35
CA THR A 199 -6.04 -13.28 -25.61
C THR A 199 -4.67 -13.86 -25.97
N GLY A 200 -3.58 -13.39 -25.36
CA GLY A 200 -2.20 -13.84 -25.61
C GLY A 200 -1.82 -15.24 -25.09
N GLY A 201 -2.73 -15.98 -24.45
CA GLY A 201 -2.49 -17.37 -24.02
C GLY A 201 -2.59 -18.41 -25.14
N GLU A 202 -3.14 -18.05 -26.30
CA GLU A 202 -3.40 -18.98 -27.39
C GLU A 202 -2.88 -18.40 -28.72
N HIS A 203 -1.59 -18.65 -29.02
CA HIS A 203 -0.98 -18.81 -30.35
C HIS A 203 0.52 -18.48 -30.33
N VAL A 204 1.35 -19.41 -29.83
CA VAL A 204 2.67 -19.64 -30.43
C VAL A 204 2.90 -21.16 -30.44
N ALA A 205 2.23 -21.84 -31.37
CA ALA A 205 2.68 -23.14 -31.86
C ALA A 205 3.37 -22.88 -33.20
N HIS A 206 4.70 -23.08 -33.23
CA HIS A 206 5.49 -23.21 -34.45
C HIS A 206 5.76 -24.67 -34.72
#